data_AF-A0A645D9V2-F1
#
_entry.id   AF-A0A645D9V2-F1
#
_cell.length_a   1.000
_cell.length_b   1.000
_cell.length_c   1.000
_cell.angle_alpha   90.00
_cell.angle_beta   90.00
_cell.angle_gamma   90.00
#
_symmetry.space_group_name_H-M   'P 1'
#
loop_
_entity.id
_entity.type
_entity.pdbx_description
1 polymer ?
#
loop_
_entity_poly.entity_id
_entity_poly.type
_entity_poly.pdbx_seq_one_letter_code
_entity_poly.pdbx_strand_id
1 'polypeptide(L)'
;MDSPNLGNDEYGFRHSFNSGFPFIKGELPNGQTFSGVAEAGANFDANRVIFHTKMLFPKETTGEFYLNTSSGINKGLDLEGKFNQMSFLKRDTYCTTDTIQEEINTEPVKILDVSAYNGYPNNKESLFILGITQSELSTLKNVTGLSDKHNRYIVFEDILPDPAIDINGKSYKKYKLNMQGLDENEEVFVVSPSQDIFVYTDSDFIFCSKDL
;
A
#
# COMPACT_ATOMS: atom_id res chain seq x y z
N MET A 1 10.52 -5.92 -10.69
CA MET A 1 11.35 -5.84 -9.45
C MET A 1 11.79 -7.25 -9.10
N ASP A 2 12.77 -7.79 -9.81
CA ASP A 2 13.26 -9.18 -9.67
C ASP A 2 14.68 -9.25 -9.12
N SER A 3 14.99 -8.41 -8.13
CA SER A 3 16.22 -8.56 -7.36
C SER A 3 15.95 -9.49 -6.17
N PRO A 4 16.70 -10.59 -6.00
CA PRO A 4 16.50 -11.53 -4.90
C PRO A 4 16.97 -11.00 -3.52
N ASN A 5 17.62 -9.83 -3.48
CA ASN A 5 18.15 -9.21 -2.25
C ASN A 5 17.75 -7.72 -2.16
N LEU A 6 16.45 -7.45 -2.08
CA LEU A 6 15.95 -6.09 -1.89
C LEU A 6 16.30 -5.62 -0.47
N GLY A 7 17.20 -4.64 -0.33
CA GLY A 7 17.48 -3.96 0.96
C GLY A 7 18.51 -4.62 1.88
N ASN A 8 19.05 -5.79 1.53
CA ASN A 8 20.16 -6.43 2.27
C ASN A 8 21.54 -5.98 1.74
N ASP A 9 21.78 -4.67 1.77
CA ASP A 9 23.04 -4.07 1.40
C ASP A 9 23.47 -3.00 2.42
N GLU A 10 24.66 -2.44 2.27
CA GLU A 10 25.24 -1.47 3.21
C GLU A 10 24.37 -0.23 3.46
N TYR A 11 23.40 0.05 2.57
CA TYR A 11 22.51 1.19 2.67
C TYR A 11 21.24 0.87 3.47
N GLY A 12 20.86 -0.42 3.57
CA GLY A 12 19.69 -0.90 4.32
C GLY A 12 18.33 -0.40 3.83
N PHE A 13 18.31 0.42 2.78
CA PHE A 13 17.13 1.07 2.23
C PHE A 13 17.32 1.34 0.73
N ARG A 14 16.28 1.10 -0.05
CA ARG A 14 16.25 1.36 -1.50
C ARG A 14 14.90 1.94 -1.90
N HIS A 15 14.94 2.72 -2.98
CA HIS A 15 13.76 3.27 -3.63
C HIS A 15 13.87 2.98 -5.13
N SER A 16 12.75 2.56 -5.73
CA SER A 16 12.60 2.40 -7.18
C SER A 16 11.33 3.11 -7.61
N PHE A 17 11.39 3.84 -8.72
CA PHE A 17 10.22 4.43 -9.37
C PHE A 17 10.02 3.78 -10.73
N ASN A 18 8.77 3.69 -11.17
CA ASN A 18 8.41 3.34 -12.53
C ASN A 18 8.59 4.58 -13.40
N SER A 19 9.45 4.50 -14.42
CA SER A 19 9.69 5.61 -15.35
C SER A 19 8.50 5.85 -16.29
N GLY A 20 7.66 4.83 -16.51
CA GLY A 20 6.38 5.01 -17.18
C GLY A 20 5.38 5.53 -16.17
N PHE A 21 4.90 6.77 -16.34
CA PHE A 21 3.85 7.31 -15.50
C PHE A 21 2.51 6.64 -15.87
N PRO A 22 1.97 5.69 -15.07
CA PRO A 22 0.69 5.08 -15.39
C PRO A 22 -0.45 6.10 -15.36
N PHE A 23 -1.43 5.89 -16.24
CA PHE A 23 -2.74 6.50 -16.07
C PHE A 23 -3.59 5.63 -15.15
N ILE A 24 -4.13 6.23 -14.10
CA ILE A 24 -4.91 5.56 -13.07
C ILE A 24 -6.30 6.17 -13.07
N LYS A 25 -7.30 5.33 -12.84
CA LYS A 25 -8.70 5.71 -12.64
C LYS A 25 -9.30 4.85 -11.54
N GLY A 26 -10.24 5.39 -10.79
CA GLY A 26 -10.94 4.68 -9.72
C GLY A 26 -12.20 5.40 -9.26
N GLU A 27 -12.85 4.83 -8.26
CA GLU A 27 -14.05 5.36 -7.61
C GLU A 27 -13.84 5.29 -6.10
N LEU A 28 -14.29 6.33 -5.41
CA LEU A 28 -14.26 6.44 -3.96
C LEU A 28 -15.49 5.78 -3.30
N PRO A 29 -15.43 5.51 -1.99
CA PRO A 29 -16.60 5.03 -1.24
C PRO A 29 -17.82 5.95 -1.30
N ASN A 30 -17.62 7.25 -1.53
CA ASN A 30 -18.71 8.22 -1.70
C ASN A 30 -19.26 8.26 -3.15
N GLY A 31 -18.79 7.38 -4.03
CA GLY A 31 -19.15 7.28 -5.45
C GLY A 31 -18.46 8.29 -6.36
N GLN A 32 -17.55 9.12 -5.84
CA GLN A 32 -16.80 10.05 -6.68
C GLN A 32 -15.71 9.33 -7.45
N THR A 33 -15.66 9.55 -8.76
CA THR A 33 -14.61 9.00 -9.60
C THR A 33 -13.38 9.89 -9.60
N PHE A 34 -12.21 9.28 -9.79
CA PHE A 34 -10.96 10.00 -10.00
C PHE A 34 -10.21 9.42 -11.19
N SER A 35 -9.38 10.26 -11.84
CA SER A 35 -8.39 9.78 -12.79
C SER A 35 -7.23 10.75 -12.97
N GLY A 36 -6.05 10.22 -13.29
CA GLY A 36 -4.85 11.03 -13.46
C GLY A 36 -3.62 10.23 -13.85
N VAL A 37 -2.59 10.96 -14.26
CA VAL A 37 -1.24 10.42 -14.42
C VAL A 37 -0.59 10.35 -13.05
N ALA A 38 0.03 9.22 -12.72
CA ALA A 38 0.64 9.02 -11.43
C ALA A 38 2.11 8.58 -11.54
N GLU A 39 2.88 8.93 -10.52
CA GLU A 39 4.16 8.33 -10.22
C GLU A 39 3.90 7.06 -9.40
N ALA A 40 4.44 5.93 -9.81
CA ALA A 40 4.36 4.69 -9.04
C ALA A 40 5.77 4.26 -8.64
N GLY A 41 5.93 3.74 -7.44
CA GLY A 41 7.22 3.30 -6.95
C GLY A 41 7.12 2.35 -5.77
N ALA A 42 8.28 1.93 -5.28
CA ALA A 42 8.41 1.13 -4.08
C ALA A 42 9.62 1.58 -3.26
N ASN A 43 9.41 1.75 -1.96
CA ASN A 43 10.45 1.92 -0.96
C ASN A 43 10.60 0.59 -0.21
N PHE A 44 11.81 0.11 0.04
CA PHE A 44 11.99 -1.19 0.67
C PHE A 44 13.29 -1.29 1.47
N ASP A 45 13.24 -2.08 2.54
CA ASP A 45 14.37 -2.54 3.35
C ASP A 45 14.45 -4.09 3.29
N ALA A 46 15.29 -4.68 4.14
CA ALA A 46 15.48 -6.14 4.19
C ALA A 46 14.23 -6.93 4.62
N ASN A 47 13.26 -6.28 5.29
CA ASN A 47 12.10 -6.92 5.90
C ASN A 47 10.78 -6.48 5.26
N ARG A 48 10.71 -5.28 4.68
CA ARG A 48 9.47 -4.61 4.28
C ARG A 48 9.57 -3.95 2.92
N VAL A 49 8.42 -3.84 2.27
CA VAL A 49 8.22 -3.10 1.02
C VAL A 49 6.97 -2.25 1.14
N ILE A 50 7.09 -1.00 0.71
CA ILE A 50 6.00 -0.06 0.61
C ILE A 50 5.87 0.36 -0.85
N PHE A 51 4.87 -0.19 -1.52
CA PHE A 51 4.40 0.31 -2.80
C PHE A 51 3.65 1.61 -2.58
N HIS A 52 3.86 2.55 -3.48
CA HIS A 52 3.12 3.80 -3.46
C HIS A 52 2.76 4.22 -4.87
N THR A 53 1.65 4.93 -4.95
CA THR A 53 1.27 5.66 -6.15
C THR A 53 0.88 7.06 -5.79
N LYS A 54 1.47 8.04 -6.47
CA LYS A 54 1.22 9.46 -6.25
C LYS A 54 0.70 10.13 -7.52
N MET A 55 -0.49 10.71 -7.49
CA MET A 55 -1.00 11.45 -8.65
C MET A 55 -0.17 12.72 -8.89
N LEU A 56 0.27 12.92 -10.13
CA LEU A 56 1.02 14.11 -10.56
C LEU A 56 0.09 15.23 -11.01
N PHE A 57 -0.95 14.87 -11.75
CA PHE A 57 -1.91 15.80 -12.36
C PHE A 57 -3.32 15.23 -12.25
N PRO A 58 -3.94 15.23 -11.06
CA PRO A 58 -5.30 14.75 -10.91
C PRO A 58 -6.26 15.67 -11.68
N LYS A 59 -7.16 15.07 -12.48
CA LYS A 59 -8.19 15.82 -13.22
C LYS A 59 -9.40 16.13 -12.33
N GLU A 60 -9.75 15.17 -11.48
CA GLU A 60 -10.83 15.22 -10.49
C GLU A 60 -10.27 14.74 -9.16
N THR A 61 -10.68 15.40 -8.07
CA THR A 61 -10.24 15.12 -6.71
C THR A 61 -11.45 15.23 -5.80
N THR A 62 -11.59 14.36 -4.81
CA THR A 62 -12.70 14.42 -3.84
C THR A 62 -12.69 15.62 -2.91
N GLY A 63 -11.60 16.39 -2.88
CA GLY A 63 -11.49 17.61 -2.09
C GLY A 63 -11.20 17.36 -0.61
N GLU A 64 -10.88 16.13 -0.21
CA GLU A 64 -10.35 15.83 1.12
C GLU A 64 -8.87 16.22 1.21
N PHE A 65 -8.57 17.29 1.94
CA PHE A 65 -7.21 17.79 2.14
C PHE A 65 -6.64 17.35 3.48
N TYR A 66 -5.35 16.98 3.49
CA TYR A 66 -4.62 16.79 4.72
C TYR A 66 -4.00 18.10 5.24
N LEU A 67 -3.78 18.17 6.55
CA LEU A 67 -3.06 19.27 7.18
C LEU A 67 -1.64 19.34 6.61
N ASN A 68 -1.24 20.52 6.14
CA ASN A 68 0.17 20.80 5.84
C ASN A 68 0.89 21.11 7.16
N THR A 69 1.89 20.30 7.50
CA THR A 69 2.67 20.46 8.74
C THR A 69 4.07 20.96 8.45
N SER A 70 4.49 22.02 9.14
CA SER A 70 5.81 22.65 8.95
C SER A 70 6.93 22.11 9.86
N SER A 71 6.73 21.05 10.64
CA SER A 71 7.82 20.46 11.46
C SER A 71 7.49 19.07 11.99
N GLY A 72 8.55 18.30 12.23
CA GLY A 72 8.55 16.85 12.27
C GLY A 72 7.91 16.18 13.48
N ILE A 73 7.15 15.13 13.17
CA ILE A 73 6.93 13.92 13.96
C ILE A 73 6.87 12.80 12.90
N ASN A 74 7.44 11.62 13.15
CA ASN A 74 7.36 10.46 12.26
C ASN A 74 7.33 9.21 13.13
N LYS A 75 6.19 8.52 13.20
CA LYS A 75 6.06 7.28 14.00
C LYS A 75 5.27 6.16 13.29
N GLY A 76 5.02 6.25 11.99
CA GLY A 76 4.20 5.27 11.27
C GLY A 76 4.94 4.42 10.22
N LEU A 77 5.96 4.96 9.54
CA LEU A 77 6.67 4.28 8.44
C LEU A 77 8.18 4.21 8.72
N ASP A 78 8.56 3.58 9.83
CA ASP A 78 9.97 3.37 10.13
C ASP A 78 10.52 2.12 9.42
N LEU A 79 10.72 2.22 8.10
CA LEU A 79 11.67 1.34 7.39
C LEU A 79 13.05 1.42 8.08
N GLU A 80 13.71 0.28 8.22
CA GLU A 80 14.98 0.11 8.93
C GLU A 80 16.09 0.85 8.16
N GLY A 81 17.07 1.38 8.90
CA GLY A 81 18.26 1.99 8.32
C GLY A 81 18.33 3.52 8.43
N LYS A 82 19.57 4.03 8.40
CA LYS A 82 19.91 5.47 8.50
C LYS A 82 19.31 6.31 7.37
N PHE A 83 18.97 5.66 6.25
CA PHE A 83 18.58 6.30 4.99
C PHE A 83 17.08 6.31 4.72
N ASN A 84 16.23 5.76 5.60
CA ASN A 84 14.77 5.93 5.50
C ASN A 84 14.37 7.42 5.49
N GLN A 85 15.20 8.32 6.03
CA GLN A 85 15.02 9.78 5.92
C GLN A 85 14.98 10.30 4.47
N MET A 86 15.45 9.52 3.48
CA MET A 86 15.42 9.88 2.06
C MET A 86 14.13 9.48 1.35
N SER A 87 13.27 8.66 1.96
CA SER A 87 11.96 8.35 1.38
C SER A 87 11.05 9.57 1.45
N PHE A 88 10.35 9.89 0.36
CA PHE A 88 9.30 10.91 0.41
C PHE A 88 8.20 10.50 1.41
N LEU A 89 7.98 9.20 1.64
CA LEU A 89 7.01 8.73 2.62
C LEU A 89 7.36 9.17 4.05
N LYS A 90 8.65 9.27 4.37
CA LYS A 90 9.11 9.78 5.68
C LYS A 90 9.28 11.29 5.69
N ARG A 91 9.71 11.90 4.57
CA ARG A 91 9.90 13.36 4.50
C ARG A 91 8.60 14.13 4.39
N ASP A 92 7.68 13.60 3.59
CA ASP A 92 6.52 14.32 3.10
C ASP A 92 5.20 13.76 3.66
N THR A 93 5.13 12.50 4.08
CA THR A 93 3.91 11.93 4.66
C THR A 93 4.04 11.75 6.16
N TYR A 94 3.03 12.15 6.91
CA TYR A 94 2.91 11.86 8.33
C TYR A 94 1.86 10.78 8.54
N CYS A 95 2.31 9.66 9.11
CA CYS A 95 1.45 8.53 9.39
C CYS A 95 1.22 8.35 10.89
N THR A 96 -0.03 8.05 11.25
CA THR A 96 -0.45 7.58 12.56
C THR A 96 -0.71 6.08 12.51
N THR A 97 -0.44 5.41 13.62
CA THR A 97 -0.83 4.01 13.81
C THR A 97 -2.07 3.99 14.68
N ASP A 98 -3.09 3.27 14.25
CA ASP A 98 -4.17 2.84 15.13
C ASP A 98 -4.14 1.32 15.30
N THR A 99 -4.87 0.81 16.28
CA THR A 99 -4.92 -0.61 16.61
C THR A 99 -6.35 -1.10 16.53
N ILE A 100 -6.56 -2.21 15.84
CA ILE A 100 -7.81 -2.96 15.86
C ILE A 100 -7.58 -4.32 16.51
N GLN A 101 -8.63 -4.93 17.02
CA GLN A 101 -8.58 -6.31 17.49
C GLN A 101 -9.77 -7.09 16.91
N GLU A 102 -9.45 -8.02 16.00
CA GLU A 102 -10.47 -8.80 15.28
C GLU A 102 -11.28 -9.70 16.25
N GLU A 103 -10.60 -10.34 17.21
CA GLU A 103 -11.24 -11.22 18.20
C GLU A 103 -10.64 -11.07 19.61
N ILE A 104 -11.39 -11.46 20.65
CA ILE A 104 -11.04 -11.25 22.07
C ILE A 104 -9.67 -11.86 22.47
N ASN A 105 -9.18 -12.86 21.74
CA ASN A 105 -7.92 -13.57 22.05
C ASN A 105 -6.91 -13.60 20.89
N THR A 106 -7.03 -12.71 19.90
CA THR A 106 -6.05 -12.56 18.82
C THR A 106 -5.13 -11.38 19.09
N GLU A 107 -3.90 -11.44 18.58
CA GLU A 107 -2.99 -10.29 18.60
C GLU A 107 -3.63 -9.09 17.88
N PRO A 108 -3.53 -7.88 18.46
CA PRO A 108 -4.04 -6.69 17.80
C PRO A 108 -3.30 -6.39 16.49
N VAL A 109 -4.02 -5.88 15.50
CA VAL A 109 -3.48 -5.48 14.20
C VAL A 109 -3.28 -3.97 14.19
N LYS A 110 -2.10 -3.52 13.75
CA LYS A 110 -1.82 -2.10 13.53
C LYS A 110 -2.28 -1.68 12.14
N ILE A 111 -3.06 -0.62 12.08
CA ILE A 111 -3.47 0.04 10.83
C ILE A 111 -2.72 1.35 10.72
N LEU A 112 -2.22 1.66 9.53
CA LEU A 112 -1.60 2.95 9.24
C LEU A 112 -2.62 3.89 8.61
N ASP A 113 -2.61 5.14 9.05
CA ASP A 113 -3.37 6.24 8.47
C ASP A 113 -2.46 7.45 8.17
N VAL A 114 -2.85 8.33 7.25
CA VAL A 114 -2.17 9.61 6.99
C VAL A 114 -2.87 10.71 7.77
N SER A 115 -2.13 11.36 8.65
CA SER A 115 -2.64 12.50 9.43
C SER A 115 -2.16 13.86 8.90
N ALA A 116 -1.06 13.90 8.15
CA ALA A 116 -0.59 15.12 7.49
C ALA A 116 0.30 14.83 6.27
N TYR A 117 0.44 15.81 5.38
CA TYR A 117 1.32 15.72 4.22
C TYR A 117 1.99 17.06 3.92
N ASN A 118 3.32 17.09 3.87
CA ASN A 118 4.18 18.24 3.61
C ASN A 118 4.25 18.56 2.11
N GLY A 119 3.08 18.82 1.53
CA GLY A 119 2.92 19.43 0.21
C GLY A 119 1.96 20.63 0.31
N TYR A 120 1.86 21.42 -0.76
CA TYR A 120 0.68 22.30 -0.95
C TYR A 120 -0.60 21.47 -0.75
N PRO A 121 -1.73 22.04 -0.25
CA PRO A 121 -2.90 21.27 0.16
C PRO A 121 -3.19 20.16 -0.85
N ASN A 122 -2.86 18.93 -0.47
CA ASN A 122 -2.83 17.78 -1.36
C ASN A 122 -3.95 16.86 -0.93
N ASN A 123 -4.68 16.36 -1.94
CA ASN A 123 -5.85 15.55 -1.71
C ASN A 123 -5.45 14.15 -1.26
N LYS A 124 -6.26 13.55 -0.39
CA LYS A 124 -6.11 12.17 0.09
C LYS A 124 -5.97 11.14 -1.02
N GLU A 125 -6.74 11.36 -2.07
CA GLU A 125 -6.73 10.71 -3.38
C GLU A 125 -5.36 10.55 -4.03
N SER A 126 -4.47 11.52 -3.78
CA SER A 126 -3.25 11.67 -4.54
C SER A 126 -2.18 10.72 -4.08
N LEU A 127 -2.43 9.88 -3.06
CA LEU A 127 -1.44 8.96 -2.50
C LEU A 127 -2.11 7.63 -2.11
N PHE A 128 -1.80 6.58 -2.87
CA PHE A 128 -2.10 5.20 -2.50
C PHE A 128 -0.83 4.56 -1.92
N ILE A 129 -0.94 3.82 -0.81
CA ILE A 129 0.16 3.13 -0.15
C ILE A 129 -0.26 1.69 0.14
N LEU A 130 0.60 0.75 -0.24
CA LEU A 130 0.50 -0.65 0.15
C LEU A 130 1.81 -1.07 0.82
N GLY A 131 1.77 -1.30 2.13
CA GLY A 131 2.87 -1.83 2.92
C GLY A 131 2.69 -3.32 3.19
N ILE A 132 3.65 -4.15 2.79
CA ILE A 132 3.74 -5.57 3.13
C ILE A 132 5.18 -5.95 3.48
N THR A 133 5.38 -7.13 4.06
CA THR A 133 6.72 -7.67 4.28
C THR A 133 7.34 -8.20 2.98
N GLN A 134 8.68 -8.32 2.95
CA GLN A 134 9.40 -8.99 1.87
C GLN A 134 8.96 -10.46 1.71
N SER A 135 8.62 -11.11 2.83
CA SER A 135 8.12 -12.49 2.80
C SER A 135 6.76 -12.61 2.11
N GLU A 136 5.84 -11.69 2.41
CA GLU A 136 4.53 -11.62 1.75
C GLU A 136 4.67 -11.25 0.27
N LEU A 137 5.55 -10.30 -0.07
CA LEU A 137 5.85 -9.99 -1.47
C LEU A 137 6.40 -11.22 -2.21
N SER A 138 7.32 -11.96 -1.60
CA SER A 138 7.87 -13.20 -2.19
C SER A 138 6.76 -14.22 -2.44
N THR A 139 5.87 -14.41 -1.46
CA THR A 139 4.70 -15.28 -1.60
C THR A 139 3.77 -14.85 -2.74
N LEU A 140 3.51 -13.56 -2.93
CA LEU A 140 2.76 -13.04 -4.08
C LEU A 140 3.49 -13.29 -5.41
N LYS A 141 4.80 -13.07 -5.45
CA LYS A 141 5.58 -13.23 -6.68
C LYS A 141 5.67 -14.68 -7.15
N ASN A 142 5.65 -15.63 -6.22
CA ASN A 142 5.83 -17.06 -6.48
C ASN A 142 4.53 -17.79 -6.83
N VAL A 143 3.43 -17.07 -7.08
CA VAL A 143 2.21 -17.67 -7.63
C VAL A 143 2.48 -18.35 -8.96
N THR A 144 1.90 -19.52 -9.16
CA THR A 144 2.00 -20.30 -10.40
C THR A 144 0.75 -20.11 -11.26
N GLY A 145 0.85 -20.35 -12.56
CA GLY A 145 -0.29 -20.29 -13.49
C GLY A 145 -0.50 -18.92 -14.16
N LEU A 146 0.36 -17.94 -13.85
CA LEU A 146 0.43 -16.67 -14.58
C LEU A 146 1.68 -16.64 -15.45
N SER A 147 1.57 -16.15 -16.67
CA SER A 147 2.67 -15.91 -17.59
C SER A 147 3.64 -14.86 -17.03
N ASP A 148 4.95 -15.12 -17.17
CA ASP A 148 6.02 -14.13 -16.88
C ASP A 148 6.21 -13.13 -18.03
N LYS A 149 5.54 -13.31 -19.18
CA LYS A 149 5.69 -12.45 -20.36
C LYS A 149 4.88 -11.15 -20.27
N HIS A 150 3.97 -11.06 -19.32
CA HIS A 150 3.05 -9.94 -19.16
C HIS A 150 3.14 -9.37 -17.74
N ASN A 151 2.72 -8.12 -17.61
CA ASN A 151 2.62 -7.50 -16.29
C ASN A 151 1.59 -8.24 -15.44
N ARG A 152 1.93 -8.41 -14.17
CA ARG A 152 1.04 -8.93 -13.14
C ARG A 152 0.63 -7.79 -12.20
N TYR A 153 -0.56 -7.89 -11.65
CA TYR A 153 -1.17 -6.87 -10.80
C TYR A 153 -1.57 -7.49 -9.46
N ILE A 154 -1.40 -6.73 -8.38
CA ILE A 154 -1.95 -7.11 -7.07
C ILE A 154 -3.44 -6.74 -7.09
N VAL A 155 -4.29 -7.69 -6.73
CA VAL A 155 -5.74 -7.51 -6.63
C VAL A 155 -6.15 -7.63 -5.17
N PHE A 156 -7.05 -6.74 -4.77
CA PHE A 156 -7.63 -6.69 -3.43
C PHE A 156 -9.00 -7.38 -3.51
N GLU A 157 -9.18 -8.43 -2.72
CA GLU A 157 -10.45 -9.12 -2.54
C GLU A 157 -11.05 -8.74 -1.18
N ASP A 158 -12.28 -8.26 -1.18
CA ASP A 158 -12.99 -7.86 0.05
C ASP A 158 -13.21 -9.06 0.97
N ILE A 159 -12.88 -8.92 2.25
CA ILE A 159 -13.23 -9.90 3.28
C ILE A 159 -14.47 -9.41 4.02
N LEU A 160 -15.58 -10.14 3.87
CA LEU A 160 -16.84 -9.78 4.50
C LEU A 160 -16.84 -10.08 6.01
N PRO A 161 -17.52 -9.25 6.82
CA PRO A 161 -18.27 -8.05 6.45
C PRO A 161 -17.37 -6.87 6.06
N ASP A 162 -17.82 -6.06 5.10
CA ASP A 162 -17.13 -4.82 4.69
C ASP A 162 -18.07 -3.60 4.82
N PRO A 163 -17.79 -2.64 5.74
CA PRO A 163 -16.69 -2.68 6.70
C PRO A 163 -16.92 -3.70 7.83
N ALA A 164 -15.83 -4.20 8.40
CA ALA A 164 -15.82 -5.02 9.61
C ALA A 164 -15.82 -4.14 10.86
N ILE A 165 -16.33 -4.69 11.97
CA ILE A 165 -16.35 -4.03 13.28
C ILE A 165 -15.48 -4.86 14.23
N ASP A 166 -14.50 -4.22 14.86
CA ASP A 166 -13.61 -4.85 15.84
C ASP A 166 -14.33 -5.07 17.19
N ILE A 167 -13.67 -5.75 18.15
CA ILE A 167 -14.28 -6.03 19.46
C ILE A 167 -14.61 -4.78 20.30
N ASN A 168 -14.02 -3.63 19.96
CA ASN A 168 -14.19 -2.34 20.63
C ASN A 168 -15.22 -1.45 19.90
N GLY A 169 -15.83 -1.93 18.83
CA GLY A 169 -16.79 -1.17 18.02
C GLY A 169 -16.16 -0.28 16.95
N LYS A 170 -14.85 -0.41 16.70
CA LYS A 170 -14.14 0.35 15.66
C LYS A 170 -14.34 -0.30 14.29
N SER A 171 -14.72 0.51 13.30
CA SER A 171 -14.83 0.10 11.90
C SER A 171 -13.45 -0.02 11.24
N TYR A 172 -13.25 -1.05 10.44
CA TYR A 172 -12.07 -1.24 9.60
C TYR A 172 -12.42 -2.04 8.35
N LYS A 173 -11.54 -2.03 7.34
CA LYS A 173 -11.65 -2.88 6.16
C LYS A 173 -10.48 -3.85 6.11
N LYS A 174 -10.75 -5.06 5.62
CA LYS A 174 -9.78 -6.14 5.47
C LYS A 174 -9.86 -6.69 4.05
N TYR A 175 -8.70 -6.80 3.42
CA TYR A 175 -8.57 -7.31 2.07
C TYR A 175 -7.63 -8.49 2.04
N LYS A 176 -7.95 -9.49 1.23
CA LYS A 176 -7.01 -10.54 0.85
C LYS A 176 -6.31 -10.13 -0.45
N LEU A 177 -5.00 -10.25 -0.47
CA LEU A 177 -4.21 -9.98 -1.67
C LEU A 177 -4.13 -11.22 -2.55
N ASN A 178 -4.49 -11.04 -3.82
CA ASN A 178 -4.33 -12.00 -4.89
C ASN A 178 -3.46 -11.41 -6.01
N MET A 179 -3.07 -12.26 -6.97
CA MET A 179 -2.34 -11.82 -8.16
C MET A 179 -3.19 -12.03 -9.40
N GLN A 180 -3.27 -11.01 -10.25
CA GLN A 180 -3.91 -11.07 -11.56
C GLN A 180 -2.87 -10.96 -12.66
N GLY A 181 -3.03 -11.73 -13.72
CA GLY A 181 -2.21 -11.65 -14.92
C GLY A 181 -2.87 -12.36 -16.09
N LEU A 182 -2.07 -12.66 -17.11
CA LEU A 182 -2.49 -13.56 -18.20
C LEU A 182 -1.97 -14.97 -17.94
N ASP A 183 -2.73 -16.00 -18.28
CA ASP A 183 -2.27 -17.38 -18.29
C ASP A 183 -1.46 -17.71 -19.57
N GLU A 184 -1.17 -18.99 -19.83
CA GLU A 184 -0.48 -19.42 -21.05
C GLU A 184 -1.30 -19.24 -22.34
N ASN A 185 -2.64 -19.10 -22.20
CA ASN A 185 -3.58 -18.90 -23.30
C ASN A 185 -3.94 -17.42 -23.52
N GLU A 186 -3.24 -16.51 -22.85
CA GLU A 186 -3.51 -15.06 -22.87
C GLU A 186 -4.87 -14.67 -22.25
N GLU A 187 -5.45 -15.54 -21.42
CA GLU A 187 -6.69 -15.26 -20.68
C GLU A 187 -6.39 -14.61 -19.32
N VAL A 188 -7.24 -13.66 -18.92
CA VAL A 188 -7.11 -13.00 -17.62
C VAL A 188 -7.45 -13.99 -16.51
N PHE A 189 -6.50 -14.20 -15.61
CA PHE A 189 -6.65 -15.14 -14.50
C PHE A 189 -6.22 -14.50 -13.18
N VAL A 190 -6.95 -14.82 -12.10
CA VAL A 190 -6.65 -14.39 -10.73
C VAL A 190 -6.26 -15.62 -9.93
N VAL A 191 -5.08 -15.54 -9.30
CA VAL A 191 -4.49 -16.63 -8.52
C VAL A 191 -4.27 -16.18 -7.09
N SER A 192 -4.74 -16.99 -6.16
CA SER A 192 -4.42 -16.81 -4.74
C SER A 192 -3.01 -17.33 -4.43
N PRO A 193 -2.23 -16.61 -3.60
CA PRO A 193 -0.96 -17.11 -3.08
C PRO A 193 -1.13 -18.39 -2.25
N SER A 194 -0.04 -19.14 -2.05
CA SER A 194 -0.03 -20.35 -1.23
C SER A 194 -0.26 -20.09 0.27
N GLN A 195 -0.08 -18.84 0.71
CA GLN A 195 -0.41 -18.36 2.05
C GLN A 195 -1.23 -17.10 1.90
N ASP A 196 -2.32 -17.00 2.66
CA ASP A 196 -3.17 -15.81 2.64
C ASP A 196 -2.41 -14.60 3.19
N ILE A 197 -2.49 -13.50 2.44
CA ILE A 197 -1.90 -12.22 2.80
C ILE A 197 -3.05 -11.24 2.98
N PHE A 198 -3.18 -10.73 4.21
CA PHE A 198 -4.24 -9.79 4.56
C PHE A 198 -3.67 -8.40 4.79
N VAL A 199 -4.37 -7.40 4.27
CA VAL A 199 -4.06 -5.99 4.52
C VAL A 199 -5.28 -5.27 5.05
N TYR A 200 -5.01 -4.27 5.88
CA TYR A 200 -6.01 -3.58 6.68
C TYR A 200 -5.94 -2.08 6.40
N THR A 201 -7.09 -1.42 6.48
CA THR A 201 -7.22 0.03 6.32
C THR A 201 -8.41 0.57 7.10
N ASP A 202 -8.37 1.83 7.48
CA ASP A 202 -9.53 2.62 7.93
C ASP A 202 -9.79 3.85 7.05
N SER A 203 -8.97 4.07 6.02
CA SER A 203 -8.97 5.31 5.26
C SER A 203 -8.93 5.16 3.74
N ASP A 204 -8.99 3.93 3.21
CA ASP A 204 -9.13 3.53 1.79
C ASP A 204 -7.95 3.80 0.85
N PHE A 205 -6.90 4.46 1.32
CA PHE A 205 -5.71 4.76 0.50
C PHE A 205 -4.41 4.22 1.10
N ILE A 206 -4.46 3.68 2.31
CA ILE A 206 -3.31 3.07 2.97
C ILE A 206 -3.69 1.68 3.42
N PHE A 207 -2.96 0.70 2.91
CA PHE A 207 -3.18 -0.71 3.17
C PHE A 207 -1.91 -1.26 3.76
N CYS A 208 -1.99 -1.85 4.94
CA CYS A 208 -0.83 -2.44 5.59
C CYS A 208 -1.12 -3.86 6.04
N SER A 209 -0.18 -4.76 5.84
CA SER A 209 -0.26 -6.07 6.48
C SER A 209 0.00 -5.93 7.98
N LYS A 210 -0.52 -6.90 8.75
CA LYS A 210 -0.34 -6.94 10.21
C LYS A 210 1.12 -7.08 10.64
N ASP A 211 1.98 -7.58 9.74
CA ASP A 211 3.37 -7.94 9.99
C ASP A 211 4.35 -6.84 9.52
N LEU A 212 3.82 -5.66 9.11
CA LEU A 212 4.58 -4.47 8.70
C LEU A 212 5.16 -3.67 9.89
#